data_AF-A0A6A8QJ36-F1
#
_entry.id   AF-A0A6A8QJ36-F1
#
_cell.length_a   1.000
_cell.length_b   1.000
_cell.length_c   1.000
_cell.angle_alpha   90.00
_cell.angle_beta   90.00
_cell.angle_gamma   90.00
#
_symmetry.space_group_name_H-M   'P 1'
#
loop_
_entity.id
_entity.type
_entity.pdbx_description
1 polymer ?
#
loop_
_entity_poly.entity_id
_entity_poly.type
_entity_poly.pdbx_seq_one_letter_code
_entity_poly.pdbx_strand_id
1 'polypeptide(L)'
;MTLESVRSGGKAALARALARIEKAPDDTDVVDLLSEAYRSPVAHVAGMTGPPGVGKSTLMNGLIHGWRSRGLTVACIAVDPSSRRSKGALLGDRTRLATDPEDQGVFVRSMAARDRLGGLAGLTVQAMVVMRALFDIVLVETVGVGQSETDVADVADTVVLCVQPGSGDSLQFMKAGIAEIPHIIAVTKADMGAVADRARADVVGALSLSDAHDGWDVPVLLLSAEKRHGLDDLIDAVDRHRGFLAEDGRLARARHAQASDWLIDAVRERFGRDGVRRAGYLGLDGEDTPFRRLSEVTRYLSPA
;
A
#
# COMPACT_ATOMS: atom_id res chain seq x y z
N MET A 1 2.61 -24.75 3.59
CA MET A 1 3.58 -23.78 3.03
C MET A 1 4.00 -22.88 4.18
N THR A 2 5.28 -22.79 4.51
CA THR A 2 5.77 -21.98 5.65
C THR A 2 6.45 -20.71 5.16
N LEU A 3 6.48 -19.66 5.98
CA LEU A 3 7.18 -18.43 5.62
C LEU A 3 8.67 -18.68 5.33
N GLU A 4 9.31 -19.55 6.11
CA GLU A 4 10.71 -19.96 5.89
C GLU A 4 10.92 -20.59 4.50
N SER A 5 10.02 -21.48 4.07
CA SER A 5 10.11 -22.11 2.74
C SER A 5 9.93 -21.09 1.59
N VAL A 6 9.15 -20.02 1.83
CA VAL A 6 9.00 -18.93 0.86
C VAL A 6 10.26 -18.07 0.82
N ARG A 7 10.83 -17.76 1.99
CA ARG A 7 12.08 -16.99 2.13
C ARG A 7 13.25 -17.69 1.45
N SER A 8 13.48 -18.97 1.75
CA SER A 8 14.62 -19.72 1.19
C SER A 8 14.48 -20.01 -0.31
N GLY A 9 13.24 -20.12 -0.80
CA GLY A 9 12.95 -20.39 -2.21
C GLY A 9 12.92 -19.17 -3.14
N GLY A 10 13.18 -17.96 -2.61
CA GLY A 10 13.31 -16.72 -3.38
C GLY A 10 12.08 -16.32 -4.19
N LYS A 11 12.29 -15.56 -5.29
CA LYS A 11 11.20 -15.02 -6.12
C LYS A 11 10.22 -16.08 -6.62
N ALA A 12 10.72 -17.27 -7.00
CA ALA A 12 9.89 -18.34 -7.53
C ALA A 12 8.95 -18.93 -6.47
N ALA A 13 9.45 -19.12 -5.24
CA ALA A 13 8.60 -19.58 -4.14
C ALA A 13 7.57 -18.52 -3.73
N LEU A 14 7.96 -17.24 -3.69
CA LEU A 14 7.03 -16.14 -3.45
C LEU A 14 5.94 -16.08 -4.51
N ALA A 15 6.29 -16.17 -5.80
CA ALA A 15 5.30 -16.17 -6.88
C ALA A 15 4.30 -17.33 -6.77
N ARG A 16 4.76 -18.53 -6.40
CA ARG A 16 3.90 -19.70 -6.14
C ARG A 16 3.01 -19.49 -4.91
N ALA A 17 3.55 -18.92 -3.83
CA ALA A 17 2.79 -18.61 -2.62
C ALA A 17 1.66 -17.62 -2.91
N LEU A 18 1.94 -16.54 -3.65
CA LEU A 18 0.93 -15.57 -4.06
C LEU A 18 -0.13 -16.18 -4.98
N ALA A 19 0.26 -17.06 -5.91
CA ALA A 19 -0.70 -17.79 -6.74
C ALA A 19 -1.58 -18.75 -5.93
N ARG A 20 -1.01 -19.38 -4.89
CA ARG A 20 -1.73 -20.25 -3.96
C ARG A 20 -2.75 -19.47 -3.13
N ILE A 21 -2.36 -18.30 -2.60
CA ILE A 21 -3.25 -17.36 -1.90
C ILE A 21 -4.40 -16.95 -2.81
N GLU A 22 -4.12 -16.60 -4.07
CA GLU A 22 -5.15 -16.21 -5.03
C GLU A 22 -6.14 -17.34 -5.36
N LYS A 23 -5.65 -18.57 -5.43
CA LYS A 23 -6.46 -19.74 -5.79
C LYS A 23 -7.36 -20.23 -4.66
N ALA A 24 -6.86 -20.25 -3.43
CA ALA A 24 -7.62 -20.73 -2.27
C ALA A 24 -7.23 -19.95 -1.00
N PRO A 25 -7.74 -18.72 -0.83
CA PRO A 25 -7.35 -17.85 0.27
C PRO A 25 -7.77 -18.37 1.66
N ASP A 26 -8.70 -19.32 1.73
CA ASP A 26 -9.25 -19.86 2.98
C ASP A 26 -8.66 -21.20 3.41
N ASP A 27 -7.81 -21.80 2.58
CA ASP A 27 -7.19 -23.09 2.91
C ASP A 27 -6.26 -22.93 4.12
N THR A 28 -6.21 -23.95 4.97
CA THR A 28 -5.51 -23.88 6.26
C THR A 28 -4.03 -23.53 6.11
N ASP A 29 -3.34 -24.07 5.09
CA ASP A 29 -1.94 -23.76 4.83
C ASP A 29 -1.70 -22.30 4.40
N VAL A 30 -2.70 -21.68 3.77
CA VAL A 30 -2.65 -20.26 3.38
C VAL A 30 -2.91 -19.37 4.59
N VAL A 31 -3.93 -19.68 5.39
CA VAL A 31 -4.25 -18.94 6.62
C VAL A 31 -3.06 -18.98 7.59
N ASP A 32 -2.39 -20.13 7.71
CA ASP A 32 -1.21 -20.27 8.56
C ASP A 32 -0.02 -19.45 8.02
N LEU A 33 0.27 -19.50 6.73
CA LEU A 33 1.32 -18.65 6.12
C LEU A 33 1.04 -17.17 6.37
N LEU A 34 -0.18 -16.70 6.10
CA LEU A 34 -0.56 -15.30 6.28
C LEU A 34 -0.46 -14.87 7.74
N SER A 35 -0.81 -15.75 8.66
CA SER A 35 -0.70 -15.50 10.11
C SER A 35 0.74 -15.44 10.59
N GLU A 36 1.60 -16.35 10.10
CA GLU A 36 3.04 -16.33 10.37
C GLU A 36 3.70 -15.05 9.83
N ALA A 37 3.36 -14.67 8.59
CA ALA A 37 3.84 -13.44 7.96
C ALA A 37 3.35 -12.18 8.68
N TYR A 38 2.09 -12.15 9.12
CA TYR A 38 1.53 -11.03 9.88
C TYR A 38 2.29 -10.79 11.20
N ARG A 39 2.65 -11.87 11.90
CA ARG A 39 3.40 -11.80 13.17
C ARG A 39 4.89 -11.51 12.99
N SER A 40 5.42 -11.64 11.78
CA SER A 40 6.84 -11.48 11.47
C SER A 40 7.12 -10.34 10.50
N PRO A 41 6.60 -9.11 10.72
CA PRO A 41 6.81 -8.03 9.77
C PRO A 41 8.26 -7.54 9.82
N VAL A 42 8.88 -7.35 8.66
CA VAL A 42 10.24 -6.83 8.49
C VAL A 42 10.20 -5.48 7.79
N ALA A 43 9.49 -5.41 6.67
CA ALA A 43 9.50 -4.25 5.80
C ALA A 43 8.79 -3.04 6.40
N HIS A 44 9.26 -1.86 5.96
CA HIS A 44 8.44 -0.65 5.96
C HIS A 44 7.58 -0.61 4.69
N VAL A 45 6.29 -0.34 4.82
CA VAL A 45 5.36 -0.28 3.69
C VAL A 45 5.10 1.17 3.31
N ALA A 46 5.58 1.57 2.14
CA ALA A 46 5.29 2.87 1.54
C ALA A 46 4.17 2.72 0.50
N GLY A 47 3.08 3.45 0.69
CA GLY A 47 1.97 3.54 -0.25
C GLY A 47 2.08 4.80 -1.08
N MET A 48 1.74 4.74 -2.37
CA MET A 48 1.74 5.88 -3.26
C MET A 48 0.42 5.98 -4.01
N THR A 49 -0.17 7.17 -3.97
CA THR A 49 -1.44 7.50 -4.59
C THR A 49 -1.39 8.87 -5.25
N GLY A 50 -2.38 9.21 -6.06
CA GLY A 50 -2.44 10.46 -6.82
C GLY A 50 -3.01 10.24 -8.23
N PRO A 51 -3.41 11.31 -8.94
CA PRO A 51 -4.20 11.18 -10.17
C PRO A 51 -3.46 10.42 -11.29
N PRO A 52 -4.18 9.88 -12.28
CA PRO A 52 -3.55 9.22 -13.43
C PRO A 52 -2.64 10.20 -14.18
N GLY A 53 -1.46 9.73 -14.61
CA GLY A 53 -0.52 10.56 -15.37
C GLY A 53 0.35 11.51 -14.53
N VAL A 54 0.20 11.54 -13.20
CA VAL A 54 1.06 12.32 -12.30
C VAL A 54 2.52 11.83 -12.31
N GLY A 55 2.76 10.58 -12.72
CA GLY A 55 4.12 10.02 -12.85
C GLY A 55 4.51 9.04 -11.74
N LYS A 56 3.53 8.46 -11.04
CA LYS A 56 3.71 7.46 -9.97
C LYS A 56 4.63 6.30 -10.37
N SER A 57 4.36 5.58 -11.46
CA SER A 57 5.22 4.44 -11.85
C SER A 57 6.65 4.87 -12.22
N THR A 58 6.84 6.05 -12.81
CA THR A 58 8.20 6.60 -13.06
C THR A 58 8.91 6.92 -11.74
N LEU A 59 8.18 7.47 -10.78
CA LEU A 59 8.69 7.74 -9.43
C LEU A 59 9.02 6.43 -8.69
N MET A 60 8.19 5.38 -8.80
CA MET A 60 8.49 4.05 -8.24
C MET A 60 9.82 3.51 -8.78
N ASN A 61 10.07 3.60 -10.09
CA ASN A 61 11.33 3.14 -10.68
C ASN A 61 12.54 3.87 -10.06
N GLY A 62 12.43 5.18 -9.86
CA GLY A 62 13.45 5.98 -9.19
C GLY A 62 13.69 5.54 -7.74
N LEU A 63 12.61 5.31 -6.98
CA LEU A 63 12.67 4.87 -5.59
C LEU A 63 13.24 3.45 -5.45
N ILE A 64 12.82 2.51 -6.29
CA ILE A 64 13.38 1.15 -6.35
C ILE A 64 14.89 1.24 -6.55
N HIS A 65 15.35 2.01 -7.54
CA HIS A 65 16.78 2.18 -7.78
C HIS A 65 17.51 2.78 -6.57
N GLY A 66 16.95 3.82 -5.94
CA GLY A 66 17.53 4.45 -4.76
C GLY A 66 17.63 3.52 -3.55
N TRP A 67 16.60 2.71 -3.25
CA TRP A 67 16.68 1.74 -2.16
C TRP A 67 17.61 0.57 -2.48
N ARG A 68 17.63 0.09 -3.74
CA ARG A 68 18.57 -0.95 -4.17
C ARG A 68 20.02 -0.49 -4.12
N SER A 69 20.33 0.77 -4.45
CA SER A 69 21.68 1.33 -4.31
C SER A 69 22.12 1.44 -2.86
N ARG A 70 21.17 1.57 -1.91
CA ARG A 70 21.38 1.49 -0.46
C ARG A 70 21.44 0.04 0.07
N GLY A 71 21.39 -0.96 -0.80
CA GLY A 71 21.48 -2.40 -0.46
C GLY A 71 20.18 -3.04 0.04
N LEU A 72 19.08 -2.30 0.11
CA LEU A 72 17.80 -2.76 0.67
C LEU A 72 16.99 -3.56 -0.36
N THR A 73 16.36 -4.65 0.05
CA THR A 73 15.45 -5.42 -0.81
C THR A 73 14.08 -4.74 -0.92
N VAL A 74 13.49 -4.72 -2.12
CA VAL A 74 12.26 -3.99 -2.43
C VAL A 74 11.23 -4.91 -3.09
N ALA A 75 10.05 -5.02 -2.51
CA ALA A 75 8.89 -5.59 -3.18
C ALA A 75 7.92 -4.50 -3.62
N CYS A 76 7.25 -4.69 -4.75
CA CYS A 76 6.30 -3.74 -5.31
C CYS A 76 4.97 -4.40 -5.62
N ILE A 77 3.88 -3.75 -5.22
CA ILE A 77 2.51 -4.11 -5.58
C ILE A 77 1.91 -2.95 -6.39
N ALA A 78 1.74 -3.15 -7.69
CA ALA A 78 1.02 -2.21 -8.55
C ALA A 78 -0.44 -2.65 -8.64
N VAL A 79 -1.36 -1.80 -8.20
CA VAL A 79 -2.81 -2.05 -8.26
C VAL A 79 -3.37 -1.33 -9.48
N ASP A 80 -3.82 -2.10 -10.47
CA ASP A 80 -4.34 -1.62 -11.75
C ASP A 80 -5.88 -1.68 -11.78
N PRO A 81 -6.55 -0.86 -12.62
CA PRO A 81 -7.97 -1.06 -12.91
C PRO A 81 -8.24 -2.50 -13.39
N SER A 82 -9.45 -2.99 -13.13
CA SER A 82 -9.87 -4.32 -13.57
C SER A 82 -10.21 -4.34 -15.06
N SER A 83 -9.71 -5.33 -15.78
CA SER A 83 -10.13 -5.63 -17.14
C SER A 83 -11.57 -6.13 -17.17
N ARG A 84 -12.43 -5.47 -17.95
CA ARG A 84 -13.82 -5.93 -18.17
C ARG A 84 -13.90 -7.33 -18.79
N ARG A 85 -12.87 -7.74 -19.53
CA ARG A 85 -12.84 -9.02 -20.28
C ARG A 85 -12.19 -10.15 -19.51
N SER A 86 -11.05 -9.92 -18.87
CA SER A 86 -10.28 -10.96 -18.17
C SER A 86 -10.45 -10.94 -16.66
N LYS A 87 -11.08 -9.90 -16.09
CA LYS A 87 -11.16 -9.61 -14.64
C LYS A 87 -9.81 -9.46 -13.92
N GLY A 88 -8.69 -9.62 -14.62
CA GLY A 88 -7.33 -9.35 -14.15
C GLY A 88 -6.92 -7.89 -14.33
N ALA A 89 -5.66 -7.56 -13.99
CA ALA A 89 -5.10 -6.22 -14.12
C ALA A 89 -5.18 -5.77 -15.59
N LEU A 90 -5.78 -4.61 -15.85
CA LEU A 90 -6.05 -4.12 -17.20
C LEU A 90 -4.78 -3.78 -17.97
N LEU A 91 -3.80 -3.17 -17.28
CA LEU A 91 -2.59 -2.64 -17.92
C LEU A 91 -1.38 -3.56 -17.72
N GLY A 92 -1.37 -4.37 -16.66
CA GLY A 92 -0.25 -5.26 -16.38
C GLY A 92 1.01 -4.44 -16.18
N ASP A 93 0.94 -3.43 -15.31
CA ASP A 93 1.95 -2.37 -15.16
C ASP A 93 3.35 -2.85 -14.75
N ARG A 94 3.58 -4.17 -14.61
CA ARG A 94 4.94 -4.78 -14.62
C ARG A 94 5.77 -4.32 -15.81
N THR A 95 5.16 -4.01 -16.96
CA THR A 95 5.87 -3.50 -18.14
C THR A 95 6.37 -2.07 -17.98
N ARG A 96 5.77 -1.27 -17.08
CA ARG A 96 6.19 0.10 -16.79
C ARG A 96 7.30 0.16 -15.74
N LEU A 97 7.42 -0.89 -14.91
CA LEU A 97 8.48 -1.01 -13.92
C LEU A 97 9.72 -1.65 -14.54
N ALA A 98 10.73 -0.84 -14.83
CA ALA A 98 11.99 -1.29 -15.43
C ALA A 98 12.87 -1.92 -14.35
N THR A 99 12.64 -3.20 -14.09
CA THR A 99 13.41 -3.99 -13.11
C THR A 99 14.26 -5.03 -13.82
N ASP A 100 15.45 -5.31 -13.27
CA ASP A 100 16.27 -6.42 -13.71
C ASP A 100 15.64 -7.74 -13.22
N PRO A 101 15.22 -8.65 -14.11
CA PRO A 101 14.64 -9.93 -13.72
C PRO A 101 15.56 -10.74 -12.81
N GLU A 102 16.88 -10.63 -12.99
CA GLU A 102 17.89 -11.37 -12.26
C GLU A 102 18.17 -10.78 -10.86
N ASP A 103 17.85 -9.51 -10.60
CA ASP A 103 18.03 -8.89 -9.28
C ASP A 103 17.11 -9.53 -8.24
N GLN A 104 17.63 -10.50 -7.48
CA GLN A 104 16.88 -11.21 -6.43
C GLN A 104 16.37 -10.30 -5.31
N GLY A 105 16.89 -9.07 -5.19
CA GLY A 105 16.43 -8.08 -4.23
C GLY A 105 15.22 -7.27 -4.68
N VAL A 106 14.67 -7.48 -5.89
CA VAL A 106 13.46 -6.80 -6.38
C VAL A 106 12.37 -7.79 -6.78
N PHE A 107 11.16 -7.63 -6.25
CA PHE A 107 9.99 -8.42 -6.66
C PHE A 107 8.81 -7.54 -7.02
N VAL A 108 8.22 -7.72 -8.21
CA VAL A 108 7.06 -6.93 -8.66
C VAL A 108 5.85 -7.82 -8.88
N ARG A 109 4.71 -7.43 -8.29
CA ARG A 109 3.40 -8.05 -8.53
C ARG A 109 2.41 -6.97 -8.99
N SER A 110 1.71 -7.25 -10.07
CA SER A 110 0.53 -6.47 -10.46
C SER A 110 -0.72 -7.19 -9.96
N MET A 111 -1.66 -6.41 -9.43
CA MET A 111 -2.95 -6.85 -8.92
C MET A 111 -4.06 -6.05 -9.59
N ALA A 112 -5.22 -6.66 -9.79
CA ALA A 112 -6.41 -5.93 -10.22
C ALA A 112 -7.13 -5.35 -9.00
N ALA A 113 -7.65 -4.13 -9.10
CA ALA A 113 -8.50 -3.53 -8.07
C ALA A 113 -9.80 -4.35 -7.80
N ARG A 114 -10.24 -5.17 -8.79
CA ARG A 114 -11.52 -5.92 -8.86
C ARG A 114 -12.75 -4.98 -8.75
N ASP A 115 -13.98 -5.49 -8.93
CA ASP A 115 -15.22 -4.69 -8.97
C ASP A 115 -15.65 -4.16 -7.58
N ARG A 116 -14.70 -3.70 -6.76
CA ARG A 116 -14.98 -3.21 -5.40
C ARG A 116 -15.51 -1.78 -5.41
N LEU A 117 -16.63 -1.59 -4.74
CA LEU A 117 -17.09 -0.28 -4.27
C LEU A 117 -16.36 0.01 -2.94
N GLY A 118 -15.12 0.50 -3.03
CA GLY A 118 -14.28 0.86 -1.87
C GLY A 118 -13.34 -0.27 -1.39
N GLY A 119 -12.14 0.11 -0.93
CA GLY A 119 -11.13 -0.77 -0.37
C GLY A 119 -10.24 -1.47 -1.41
N LEU A 120 -8.93 -1.50 -1.16
CA LEU A 120 -7.96 -2.29 -1.92
C LEU A 120 -8.36 -3.78 -1.92
N ALA A 121 -8.30 -4.46 -3.07
CA ALA A 121 -8.64 -5.89 -3.21
C ALA A 121 -8.01 -6.74 -2.08
N GLY A 122 -8.73 -7.72 -1.52
CA GLY A 122 -8.28 -8.48 -0.34
C GLY A 122 -6.97 -9.24 -0.59
N LEU A 123 -6.74 -9.61 -1.85
CA LEU A 123 -5.49 -10.19 -2.31
C LEU A 123 -4.29 -9.22 -2.20
N THR A 124 -4.51 -7.91 -2.31
CA THR A 124 -3.47 -6.88 -2.12
C THR A 124 -2.96 -6.87 -0.69
N VAL A 125 -3.85 -6.89 0.31
CA VAL A 125 -3.48 -6.94 1.73
C VAL A 125 -2.74 -8.23 2.04
N GLN A 126 -3.24 -9.37 1.57
CA GLN A 126 -2.59 -10.68 1.77
C GLN A 126 -1.20 -10.73 1.13
N ALA A 127 -1.05 -10.23 -0.10
CA ALA A 127 0.24 -10.15 -0.77
C ALA A 127 1.20 -9.19 -0.06
N MET A 128 0.71 -8.01 0.36
CA MET A 128 1.48 -7.04 1.13
C MET A 128 2.00 -7.67 2.42
N VAL A 129 1.16 -8.38 3.17
CA VAL A 129 1.58 -9.03 4.43
C VAL A 129 2.71 -10.03 4.21
N VAL A 130 2.61 -10.88 3.18
CA VAL A 130 3.68 -11.85 2.86
C VAL A 130 4.96 -11.13 2.43
N MET A 131 4.86 -10.11 1.57
CA MET A 131 6.02 -9.34 1.13
C MET A 131 6.65 -8.56 2.28
N ARG A 132 5.85 -8.00 3.18
CA ARG A 132 6.30 -7.29 4.38
C ARG A 132 7.12 -8.18 5.31
N ALA A 133 6.85 -9.48 5.33
CA ALA A 133 7.65 -10.42 6.11
C ALA A 133 8.98 -10.82 5.44
N LEU A 134 9.18 -10.49 4.16
CA LEU A 134 10.28 -11.03 3.34
C LEU A 134 11.28 -9.98 2.82
N PHE A 135 10.88 -8.71 2.76
CA PHE A 135 11.68 -7.62 2.19
C PHE A 135 11.97 -6.52 3.22
N ASP A 136 12.84 -5.57 2.88
CA ASP A 136 13.13 -4.39 3.69
C ASP A 136 12.14 -3.25 3.41
N ILE A 137 11.69 -3.12 2.16
CA ILE A 137 10.70 -2.14 1.72
C ILE A 137 9.61 -2.83 0.90
N VAL A 138 8.35 -2.48 1.15
CA VAL A 138 7.22 -2.80 0.26
C VAL A 138 6.64 -1.50 -0.27
N LEU A 139 6.62 -1.33 -1.59
CA LEU A 139 6.03 -0.18 -2.27
C LEU A 139 4.68 -0.57 -2.88
N VAL A 140 3.60 0.11 -2.50
CA VAL A 140 2.25 -0.14 -3.04
C VAL A 140 1.80 1.07 -3.85
N GLU A 141 1.52 0.90 -5.14
CA GLU A 141 0.92 1.94 -5.98
C GLU A 141 -0.56 1.63 -6.21
N THR A 142 -1.42 2.63 -6.03
CA THR A 142 -2.85 2.54 -6.38
C THR A 142 -3.14 3.20 -7.73
N VAL A 143 -4.28 2.87 -8.35
CA VAL A 143 -4.72 3.45 -9.63
C VAL A 143 -4.83 4.98 -9.56
N GLY A 144 -5.32 5.51 -8.44
CA GLY A 144 -5.52 6.94 -8.22
C GLY A 144 -6.71 7.54 -8.97
N VAL A 145 -7.84 6.81 -9.03
CA VAL A 145 -9.12 7.35 -9.48
C VAL A 145 -10.21 6.97 -8.47
N GLY A 146 -10.88 7.97 -7.88
CA GLY A 146 -12.15 7.82 -7.17
C GLY A 146 -12.04 7.93 -5.64
N GLN A 147 -12.51 6.89 -4.94
CA GLN A 147 -12.33 6.73 -3.48
C GLN A 147 -11.09 5.88 -3.16
N SER A 148 -10.37 5.42 -4.18
CA SER A 148 -9.20 4.52 -4.05
C SER A 148 -7.97 5.24 -3.47
N GLU A 149 -8.04 6.57 -3.40
CA GLU A 149 -7.01 7.45 -2.91
C GLU A 149 -6.84 7.31 -1.39
N THR A 150 -7.91 6.93 -0.68
CA THR A 150 -7.89 6.68 0.77
C THR A 150 -7.48 5.25 1.08
N ASP A 151 -7.86 4.28 0.25
CA ASP A 151 -7.62 2.84 0.46
C ASP A 151 -6.13 2.47 0.59
N VAL A 152 -5.22 3.31 0.09
CA VAL A 152 -3.78 3.08 0.26
C VAL A 152 -3.34 3.13 1.73
N ALA A 153 -4.06 3.88 2.57
CA ALA A 153 -3.80 4.00 4.00
C ALA A 153 -4.06 2.69 4.75
N ASP A 154 -4.91 1.80 4.21
CA ASP A 154 -5.25 0.52 4.82
C ASP A 154 -4.09 -0.49 4.76
N VAL A 155 -3.11 -0.26 3.88
CA VAL A 155 -1.99 -1.18 3.64
C VAL A 155 -0.62 -0.57 3.88
N ALA A 156 -0.51 0.75 3.97
CA ALA A 156 0.76 1.45 4.04
C ALA A 156 1.05 1.95 5.46
N ASP A 157 2.31 1.88 5.87
CA ASP A 157 2.80 2.56 7.06
C ASP A 157 3.03 4.05 6.75
N THR A 158 3.42 4.38 5.53
CA THR A 158 3.64 5.77 5.07
C THR A 158 2.95 5.98 3.75
N VAL A 159 2.09 6.99 3.67
CA VAL A 159 1.35 7.35 2.45
C VAL A 159 1.99 8.56 1.79
N VAL A 160 2.40 8.40 0.54
CA VAL A 160 2.89 9.45 -0.35
C VAL A 160 1.77 9.84 -1.31
N LEU A 161 1.30 11.08 -1.21
CA LEU A 161 0.37 11.66 -2.19
C LEU A 161 1.16 12.37 -3.28
N CYS A 162 1.04 11.89 -4.51
CA CYS A 162 1.60 12.54 -5.69
C CYS A 162 0.66 13.62 -6.20
N VAL A 163 1.20 14.82 -6.35
CA VAL A 163 0.52 16.02 -6.85
C VAL A 163 1.05 16.35 -8.24
N GLN A 164 0.14 16.59 -9.19
CA GLN A 164 0.49 17.01 -10.54
C GLN A 164 0.46 18.55 -10.63
N PRO A 165 1.55 19.21 -11.03
CA PRO A 165 1.53 20.65 -11.28
C PRO A 165 0.48 21.03 -12.33
N GLY A 166 -0.28 22.09 -12.05
CA GLY A 166 -1.20 22.69 -13.02
C GLY A 166 -2.49 21.92 -13.32
N SER A 167 -2.80 20.83 -12.62
CA SER A 167 -4.04 20.07 -12.87
C SER A 167 -5.30 20.71 -12.26
N GLY A 168 -5.16 21.58 -11.24
CA GLY A 168 -6.30 22.15 -10.49
C GLY A 168 -6.98 21.14 -9.55
N ASP A 169 -6.93 19.85 -9.87
CA ASP A 169 -7.50 18.75 -9.08
C ASP A 169 -6.86 18.63 -7.69
N SER A 170 -5.57 18.93 -7.57
CA SER A 170 -4.82 18.74 -6.31
C SER A 170 -5.36 19.56 -5.14
N LEU A 171 -5.85 20.77 -5.39
CA LEU A 171 -6.47 21.59 -4.35
C LEU A 171 -7.89 21.10 -4.02
N GLN A 172 -8.60 20.52 -4.99
CA GLN A 172 -9.92 19.94 -4.76
C GLN A 172 -9.82 18.65 -3.94
N PHE A 173 -8.82 17.80 -4.21
CA PHE A 173 -8.57 16.60 -3.41
C PHE A 173 -8.32 16.94 -1.94
N MET A 174 -7.48 17.94 -1.64
CA MET A 174 -7.24 18.39 -0.27
C MET A 174 -8.52 18.88 0.42
N LYS A 175 -9.40 19.56 -0.32
CA LYS A 175 -10.70 20.05 0.19
C LYS A 175 -11.76 18.95 0.34
N ALA A 176 -11.56 17.78 -0.25
CA ALA A 176 -12.49 16.65 -0.21
C ALA A 176 -12.23 15.68 0.96
N GLY A 177 -11.43 16.08 1.96
CA GLY A 177 -11.10 15.25 3.11
C GLY A 177 -9.83 14.40 2.93
N ILE A 178 -9.17 14.42 1.77
CA ILE A 178 -7.93 13.64 1.54
C ILE A 178 -6.72 14.27 2.24
N ALA A 179 -6.85 15.51 2.75
CA ALA A 179 -5.77 16.22 3.44
C ALA A 179 -5.26 15.53 4.71
N GLU A 180 -6.04 14.63 5.33
CA GLU A 180 -5.67 13.91 6.57
C GLU A 180 -4.90 12.60 6.32
N ILE A 181 -4.79 12.18 5.06
CA ILE A 181 -4.28 10.86 4.67
C ILE A 181 -2.76 10.85 4.37
N PRO A 182 -2.20 11.84 3.63
CA PRO A 182 -0.79 11.77 3.28
C PRO A 182 0.10 12.05 4.47
N HIS A 183 1.12 11.21 4.62
CA HIS A 183 2.23 11.46 5.52
C HIS A 183 3.33 12.26 4.81
N ILE A 184 3.37 12.20 3.47
CA ILE A 184 4.30 12.95 2.62
C ILE A 184 3.53 13.40 1.38
N ILE A 185 3.75 14.63 0.92
CA ILE A 185 3.23 15.11 -0.36
C ILE A 185 4.38 15.33 -1.34
N ALA A 186 4.25 14.74 -2.52
CA ALA A 186 5.23 14.75 -3.59
C ALA A 186 4.66 15.53 -4.79
N VAL A 187 5.03 16.80 -4.94
CA VAL A 187 4.75 17.58 -6.16
C VAL A 187 5.70 17.11 -7.25
N THR A 188 5.17 16.29 -8.14
CA THR A 188 5.90 15.66 -9.25
C THR A 188 6.20 16.65 -10.37
N LYS A 189 6.99 16.25 -11.37
CA LYS A 189 7.32 17.04 -12.57
C LYS A 189 7.85 18.44 -12.22
N ALA A 190 8.71 18.54 -11.21
CA ALA A 190 9.29 19.80 -10.76
C ALA A 190 10.11 20.53 -11.85
N ASP A 191 10.51 19.82 -12.90
CA ASP A 191 11.09 20.37 -14.12
C ASP A 191 10.15 21.35 -14.87
N MET A 192 8.86 21.42 -14.53
CA MET A 192 7.92 22.45 -14.99
C MET A 192 8.15 23.84 -14.35
N GLY A 193 9.13 23.98 -13.45
CA GLY A 193 9.55 25.26 -12.86
C GLY A 193 8.44 25.93 -12.06
N ALA A 194 8.14 27.21 -12.38
CA ALA A 194 7.21 28.04 -11.62
C ALA A 194 5.80 27.45 -11.44
N VAL A 195 5.36 26.57 -12.36
CA VAL A 195 4.07 25.86 -12.23
C VAL A 195 4.10 24.85 -11.09
N ALA A 196 5.22 24.13 -10.92
CA ALA A 196 5.41 23.20 -9.82
C ALA A 196 5.60 23.92 -8.49
N ASP A 197 6.34 25.03 -8.47
CA ASP A 197 6.49 25.87 -7.28
C ASP A 197 5.15 26.41 -6.78
N ARG A 198 4.27 26.85 -7.70
CA ARG A 198 2.92 27.29 -7.36
C ARG A 198 2.09 26.16 -6.78
N ALA A 199 2.12 24.97 -7.41
CA ALA A 199 1.40 23.80 -6.90
C ALA A 199 1.87 23.41 -5.48
N ARG A 200 3.18 23.47 -5.21
CA ARG A 200 3.72 23.29 -3.86
C ARG A 200 3.19 24.34 -2.88
N ALA A 201 3.23 25.62 -3.25
CA ALA A 201 2.74 26.70 -2.39
C ALA A 201 1.25 26.54 -2.06
N ASP A 202 0.45 26.17 -3.06
CA ASP A 202 -0.99 25.92 -2.90
C ASP A 202 -1.26 24.76 -1.92
N VAL A 203 -0.51 23.66 -2.04
CA VAL A 203 -0.61 22.50 -1.13
C VAL A 203 -0.18 22.85 0.28
N VAL A 204 0.95 23.56 0.45
CA VAL A 204 1.43 24.01 1.76
C VAL A 204 0.38 24.91 2.42
N GLY A 205 -0.21 25.83 1.66
CA GLY A 205 -1.30 26.67 2.13
C GLY A 205 -2.51 25.85 2.58
N ALA A 206 -2.90 24.83 1.82
CA ALA A 206 -4.01 23.95 2.18
C ALA A 206 -3.74 23.12 3.45
N LEU A 207 -2.53 22.60 3.62
CA LEU A 207 -2.12 21.84 4.82
C LEU A 207 -2.12 22.69 6.08
N SER A 208 -1.71 23.97 5.98
CA SER A 208 -1.68 24.88 7.13
C SER A 208 -3.04 25.14 7.78
N LEU A 209 -4.13 24.76 7.11
CA LEU A 209 -5.51 24.88 7.58
C LEU A 209 -6.04 23.58 8.23
N SER A 210 -5.21 22.53 8.30
CA SER A 210 -5.57 21.21 8.84
C SER A 210 -4.74 20.91 10.10
N ASP A 211 -5.43 20.67 11.23
CA ASP A 211 -4.81 20.35 12.53
C ASP A 211 -4.46 18.86 12.71
N ALA A 212 -4.60 18.03 11.67
CA ALA A 212 -4.94 16.60 11.80
C ALA A 212 -3.77 15.58 11.85
N HIS A 213 -2.53 15.95 12.14
CA HIS A 213 -1.38 15.06 11.85
C HIS A 213 -0.67 14.43 13.06
N ASP A 214 -1.30 14.33 14.24
CA ASP A 214 -0.78 13.59 15.41
C ASP A 214 0.70 13.87 15.77
N GLY A 215 1.15 15.11 15.55
CA GLY A 215 2.52 15.56 15.80
C GLY A 215 3.53 15.27 14.70
N TRP A 216 3.10 14.78 13.53
CA TRP A 216 3.90 14.68 12.32
C TRP A 216 3.72 15.93 11.44
N ASP A 217 4.82 16.56 11.06
CA ASP A 217 4.80 17.66 10.09
C ASP A 217 4.96 17.09 8.67
N VAL A 218 3.90 17.16 7.86
CA VAL A 218 3.83 16.56 6.52
C VAL A 218 4.74 17.33 5.55
N PRO A 219 5.86 16.76 5.10
CA PRO A 219 6.74 17.44 4.15
C PRO A 219 6.10 17.51 2.76
N VAL A 220 6.19 18.69 2.13
CA VAL A 220 5.79 18.90 0.73
C VAL A 220 7.04 19.06 -0.13
N LEU A 221 7.37 18.02 -0.89
CA LEU A 221 8.60 17.92 -1.69
C LEU A 221 8.34 18.21 -3.17
N LEU A 222 9.35 18.77 -3.85
CA LEU A 222 9.36 18.93 -5.31
C LEU A 222 10.25 17.84 -5.92
N LEU A 223 9.72 17.10 -6.89
CA LEU A 223 10.40 15.95 -7.47
C LEU A 223 10.34 15.99 -8.99
N SER A 224 11.43 15.64 -9.66
CA SER A 224 11.43 15.33 -11.08
C SER A 224 12.03 13.94 -11.30
N ALA A 225 11.17 12.96 -11.55
CA ALA A 225 11.62 11.60 -11.84
C ALA A 225 12.42 11.54 -13.15
N GLU A 226 12.08 12.38 -14.14
CA GLU A 226 12.83 12.48 -15.40
C GLU A 226 14.25 12.99 -15.17
N LYS A 227 14.42 14.04 -14.37
CA LYS A 227 15.73 14.61 -14.03
C LYS A 227 16.41 13.90 -12.85
N ARG A 228 15.80 12.86 -12.30
CA ARG A 228 16.24 12.15 -11.07
C ARG A 228 16.53 13.10 -9.90
N HIS A 229 15.73 14.16 -9.79
CA HIS A 229 15.89 15.20 -8.78
C HIS A 229 14.87 15.00 -7.64
N GLY A 230 15.34 15.15 -6.40
CA GLY A 230 14.53 15.04 -5.17
C GLY A 230 14.19 13.61 -4.74
N LEU A 231 14.63 12.58 -5.48
CA LEU A 231 14.34 11.18 -5.14
C LEU A 231 14.93 10.78 -3.77
N ASP A 232 16.16 11.18 -3.49
CA ASP A 232 16.80 10.94 -2.20
C ASP A 232 16.06 11.67 -1.06
N ASP A 233 15.64 12.92 -1.29
CA ASP A 233 14.85 13.66 -0.30
C ASP A 233 13.53 12.96 0.03
N LEU A 234 12.88 12.34 -0.97
CA LEU A 234 11.67 11.54 -0.75
C LEU A 234 11.97 10.26 0.04
N ILE A 235 13.06 9.55 -0.29
CA ILE A 235 13.47 8.36 0.49
C ILE A 235 13.75 8.75 1.94
N ASP A 236 14.49 9.83 2.15
CA ASP A 236 14.85 10.29 3.49
C ASP A 236 13.61 10.77 4.25
N ALA A 237 12.61 11.36 3.59
CA ALA A 237 11.32 11.66 4.20
C ALA A 237 10.55 10.40 4.63
N VAL A 238 10.57 9.34 3.82
CA VAL A 238 9.99 8.03 4.20
C VAL A 238 10.72 7.44 5.41
N ASP A 239 12.05 7.51 5.44
CA ASP A 239 12.86 7.03 6.55
C ASP A 239 12.61 7.84 7.85
N ARG A 240 12.45 9.16 7.74
CA ARG A 240 12.06 9.99 8.89
C ARG A 240 10.69 9.61 9.43
N HIS A 241 9.71 9.38 8.56
CA HIS A 241 8.37 8.97 9.01
C HIS A 241 8.38 7.58 9.63
N ARG A 242 9.18 6.66 9.07
CA ARG A 242 9.45 5.35 9.70
C ARG A 242 10.02 5.51 11.11
N GLY A 243 10.97 6.43 11.30
CA GLY A 243 11.54 6.76 12.61
C GLY A 243 10.47 7.27 13.58
N PHE A 244 9.65 8.22 13.13
CA PHE A 244 8.52 8.73 13.91
C PHE A 244 7.53 7.63 14.33
N LEU A 245 7.20 6.69 13.43
CA LEU A 245 6.29 5.58 13.75
C LEU A 245 6.91 4.54 14.70
N ALA A 246 8.24 4.44 14.75
CA ALA A 246 8.93 3.55 15.67
C ALA A 246 8.82 4.02 17.13
N GLU A 247 8.57 5.31 17.35
CA GLU A 247 8.37 5.89 18.68
C GLU A 247 7.01 5.53 19.27
N ASP A 248 6.97 5.39 20.60
CA ASP A 248 5.75 5.20 21.41
C ASP A 248 4.80 4.09 20.93
N GLY A 249 5.28 3.10 20.17
CA GLY A 249 4.45 2.02 19.63
C GLY A 249 3.43 2.46 18.55
N ARG A 250 3.62 3.64 17.93
CA ARG A 250 2.72 4.19 16.90
C ARG A 250 2.51 3.21 15.75
N LEU A 251 3.59 2.63 15.22
CA LEU A 251 3.54 1.65 14.12
C LEU A 251 2.68 0.43 14.47
N ALA A 252 2.86 -0.12 15.68
CA ALA A 252 2.11 -1.30 16.11
C ALA A 252 0.62 -1.01 16.22
N ARG A 253 0.25 0.15 16.79
CA ARG A 253 -1.16 0.61 16.85
C ARG A 253 -1.75 0.83 15.47
N ALA A 254 -1.03 1.52 14.58
CA ALA A 254 -1.49 1.79 13.22
C ALA A 254 -1.76 0.48 12.46
N ARG A 255 -0.81 -0.46 12.48
CA ARG A 255 -0.97 -1.78 11.84
C ARG A 255 -2.08 -2.62 12.45
N HIS A 256 -2.30 -2.51 13.76
CA HIS A 256 -3.40 -3.20 14.45
C HIS A 256 -4.77 -2.64 14.04
N ALA A 257 -4.89 -1.32 13.93
CA ALA A 257 -6.11 -0.67 13.44
C ALA A 257 -6.40 -1.10 11.99
N GLN A 258 -5.40 -1.01 11.10
CA GLN A 258 -5.50 -1.49 9.70
C GLN A 258 -5.96 -2.95 9.62
N ALA A 259 -5.40 -3.83 10.45
CA ALA A 259 -5.78 -5.24 10.48
C ALA A 259 -7.22 -5.48 10.98
N SER A 260 -7.67 -4.68 11.94
CA SER A 260 -9.04 -4.75 12.48
C SER A 260 -10.06 -4.25 11.45
N ASP A 261 -9.77 -3.12 10.80
CA ASP A 261 -10.61 -2.56 9.74
C ASP A 261 -10.71 -3.51 8.55
N TRP A 262 -9.57 -4.08 8.13
CA TRP A 262 -9.56 -5.10 7.08
C TRP A 262 -10.42 -6.31 7.43
N LEU A 263 -10.39 -6.79 8.67
CA LEU A 263 -11.21 -7.93 9.10
C LEU A 263 -12.71 -7.61 8.98
N ILE A 264 -13.11 -6.43 9.45
CA ILE A 264 -14.50 -5.97 9.36
C ILE A 264 -14.95 -5.93 7.89
N ASP A 265 -14.12 -5.36 7.02
CA ASP A 265 -14.44 -5.24 5.61
C ASP A 265 -14.43 -6.59 4.89
N ALA A 266 -13.53 -7.51 5.24
CA ALA A 266 -13.53 -8.86 4.69
C ALA A 266 -14.80 -9.64 5.08
N VAL A 267 -15.26 -9.52 6.33
CA VAL A 267 -16.53 -10.12 6.77
C VAL A 267 -17.71 -9.47 6.06
N ARG A 268 -17.72 -8.15 5.94
CA ARG A 268 -18.75 -7.39 5.24
C ARG A 268 -18.84 -7.77 3.77
N GLU A 269 -17.72 -7.97 3.10
CA GLU A 269 -17.65 -8.40 1.71
C GLU A 269 -18.24 -9.81 1.54
N ARG A 270 -17.87 -10.75 2.42
CA ARG A 270 -18.30 -12.15 2.30
C ARG A 270 -19.76 -12.39 2.72
N PHE A 271 -20.23 -11.70 3.75
CA PHE A 271 -21.52 -12.01 4.41
C PHE A 271 -22.47 -10.80 4.49
N GLY A 272 -22.09 -9.66 3.93
CA GLY A 272 -22.88 -8.44 3.99
C GLY A 272 -22.96 -7.82 5.38
N ARG A 273 -23.77 -6.76 5.51
CA ARG A 273 -24.00 -6.06 6.78
C ARG A 273 -24.62 -6.94 7.86
N ASP A 274 -25.47 -7.89 7.46
CA ASP A 274 -26.09 -8.84 8.39
C ASP A 274 -25.06 -9.82 8.96
N GLY A 275 -24.13 -10.29 8.12
CA GLY A 275 -23.01 -11.11 8.54
C GLY A 275 -22.13 -10.44 9.58
N VAL A 276 -21.78 -9.16 9.38
CA VAL A 276 -21.04 -8.38 10.38
C VAL A 276 -21.80 -8.32 11.71
N ARG A 277 -23.11 -8.05 11.68
CA ARG A 277 -23.93 -8.01 12.90
C ARG A 277 -23.95 -9.36 13.62
N ARG A 278 -24.09 -10.46 12.87
CA ARG A 278 -24.12 -11.83 13.41
C ARG A 278 -22.76 -12.29 13.93
N ALA A 279 -21.66 -11.83 13.35
CA ALA A 279 -20.31 -12.15 13.79
C ALA A 279 -20.02 -11.64 15.22
N GLY A 280 -20.74 -10.61 15.67
CA GLY A 280 -20.52 -9.99 16.97
C GLY A 280 -19.21 -9.19 16.99
N TYR A 281 -18.34 -9.48 17.97
CA TYR A 281 -17.07 -8.79 18.12
C TYR A 281 -16.04 -9.25 17.08
N LEU A 282 -15.54 -8.29 16.29
CA LEU A 282 -14.55 -8.45 15.23
C LEU A 282 -13.21 -7.77 15.56
N GLY A 283 -12.83 -7.70 16.84
CA GLY A 283 -11.49 -7.25 17.21
C GLY A 283 -10.45 -8.36 17.15
N LEU A 284 -9.19 -7.95 17.30
CA LEU A 284 -8.03 -8.81 17.37
C LEU A 284 -7.48 -8.75 18.80
N ASP A 285 -7.59 -9.84 19.56
CA ASP A 285 -7.11 -9.89 20.94
C ASP A 285 -5.86 -10.76 21.05
N GLY A 286 -4.93 -10.36 21.95
CA GLY A 286 -3.74 -11.15 22.27
C GLY A 286 -2.93 -11.56 21.03
N GLU A 287 -2.88 -12.86 20.76
CA GLU A 287 -2.11 -13.46 19.66
C GLU A 287 -2.92 -13.66 18.38
N ASP A 288 -4.16 -13.17 18.30
CA ASP A 288 -5.01 -13.32 17.12
C ASP A 288 -4.41 -12.64 15.89
N THR A 289 -4.65 -13.25 14.73
CA THR A 289 -4.35 -12.65 13.44
C THR A 289 -5.65 -12.39 12.68
N PRO A 290 -5.71 -11.34 11.86
CA PRO A 290 -6.91 -11.06 11.07
C PRO A 290 -7.31 -12.23 10.17
N PHE A 291 -6.34 -13.00 9.68
CA PHE A 291 -6.58 -14.15 8.80
C PHE A 291 -7.17 -15.35 9.53
N ARG A 292 -6.67 -15.70 10.72
CA ARG A 292 -7.27 -16.76 11.55
C ARG A 292 -8.66 -16.36 12.01
N ARG A 293 -8.80 -15.11 12.47
CA ARG A 293 -10.08 -14.59 12.93
C ARG A 293 -11.13 -14.60 11.81
N LEU A 294 -10.77 -14.19 10.59
CA LEU A 294 -11.65 -14.30 9.43
C LEU A 294 -12.05 -15.76 9.12
N SER A 295 -11.11 -16.71 9.24
CA SER A 295 -11.38 -18.14 9.03
C SER A 295 -12.39 -18.68 10.05
N GLU A 296 -12.23 -18.33 11.33
CA GLU A 296 -13.15 -18.71 12.41
C GLU A 296 -14.55 -18.13 12.19
N VAL A 297 -14.65 -16.83 11.93
CA VAL A 297 -15.92 -16.14 11.66
C VAL A 297 -16.58 -16.73 10.42
N THR A 298 -15.80 -17.05 9.38
CA THR A 298 -16.33 -17.69 8.17
C THR A 298 -16.96 -19.04 8.49
N ARG A 299 -16.32 -19.88 9.32
CA ARG A 299 -16.87 -21.19 9.72
C ARG A 299 -18.14 -21.05 10.55
N TYR A 300 -18.19 -20.05 11.43
CA TYR A 300 -19.36 -19.76 12.26
C TYR A 300 -20.56 -19.27 11.43
N LEU A 301 -20.32 -18.42 10.43
CA LEU A 301 -21.39 -17.80 9.63
C LEU A 301 -21.85 -18.64 8.44
N SER A 302 -21.02 -19.58 7.97
CA SER A 302 -21.37 -20.44 6.83
C SER A 302 -22.51 -21.41 7.20
N PRO A 303 -23.50 -21.63 6.32
CA PRO A 303 -24.52 -22.65 6.54
C PRO A 303 -23.88 -24.05 6.63
N ALA A 304 -24.39 -24.88 7.54
CA ALA A 304 -24.03 -26.30 7.64
C ALA A 304 -24.51 -27.09 6.42
#